data_AF-A0A511J811-F1
#
_entry.id   AF-A0A511J811-F1
#
_cell.length_a   1.000
_cell.length_b   1.000
_cell.length_c   1.000
_cell.angle_alpha   90.00
_cell.angle_beta   90.00
_cell.angle_gamma   90.00
#
_symmetry.space_group_name_H-M   'P 1'
#
loop_
_entity.id
_entity.type
_entity.pdbx_description
1 polymer ?
#
loop_
_entity_poly.entity_id
_entity_poly.type
_entity_poly.pdbx_seq_one_letter_code
_entity_poly.pdbx_strand_id
1 'polypeptide(L)'
;MAISTRESLPGTVGPPEALAANVHSIPWLAVLMVDWQSLRDIYGSAGEIPGLLEAAASSTQWEAPVWEDLWQRLYHQGSVAPASYAALPRLAQIASERPDVAIDPSLFLFASIISSIDGPPEIATVRELYATEIADLVPVADHKLDLVSDRADVVYALQTVAALENLSPWQRWLEGPPNEEVELECPSCGDHVYLELVGGELVATIDPDDTTHGRPVQAERPGNLPAPEARLFDLCVSHGHADVAGWLLRLFGRVTCPHCEAEFHTASACA
;
A
#
# COMPACT_ATOMS: atom_id res chain seq x y z
N MET A 1 68.10 -27.23 -32.45
CA MET A 1 68.58 -26.54 -31.25
C MET A 1 67.54 -26.80 -30.17
N ALA A 2 67.85 -27.70 -29.23
CA ALA A 2 66.97 -28.07 -28.12
C ALA A 2 67.30 -27.19 -26.92
N ILE A 3 66.30 -26.70 -26.16
CA ILE A 3 66.36 -26.52 -24.69
C ILE A 3 64.93 -26.52 -24.12
N SER A 4 64.73 -27.28 -23.04
CA SER A 4 63.58 -27.30 -22.15
C SER A 4 63.81 -26.35 -20.98
N THR A 5 62.79 -25.62 -20.51
CA THR A 5 62.68 -25.23 -19.09
C THR A 5 61.22 -24.98 -18.69
N ARG A 6 60.83 -25.62 -17.57
CA ARG A 6 59.71 -25.22 -16.71
C ARG A 6 60.17 -24.06 -15.82
N GLU A 7 59.31 -23.08 -15.60
CA GLU A 7 59.25 -22.27 -14.38
C GLU A 7 57.78 -22.00 -14.02
N SER A 8 57.45 -22.11 -12.73
CA SER A 8 56.13 -21.95 -12.14
C SER A 8 56.11 -20.68 -11.29
N LEU A 9 55.02 -19.90 -11.33
CA LEU A 9 54.64 -18.87 -10.36
C LEU A 9 53.11 -18.56 -10.49
N PRO A 10 52.44 -17.97 -9.49
CA PRO A 10 51.52 -18.73 -8.63
C PRO A 10 50.05 -18.24 -8.65
N GLY A 11 49.16 -19.12 -8.20
CA GLY A 11 48.02 -18.78 -7.35
C GLY A 11 46.92 -17.90 -7.94
N THR A 12 46.01 -18.48 -8.71
CA THR A 12 44.65 -17.93 -8.84
C THR A 12 43.90 -18.22 -7.53
N VAL A 13 44.00 -17.29 -6.58
CA VAL A 13 43.12 -17.21 -5.42
C VAL A 13 41.70 -16.99 -5.96
N GLY A 14 40.82 -17.95 -5.72
CA GLY A 14 39.39 -17.82 -6.04
C GLY A 14 38.78 -16.60 -5.32
N PRO A 15 37.72 -16.00 -5.86
CA PRO A 15 37.10 -14.86 -5.20
C PRO A 15 36.60 -15.27 -3.80
N PRO A 16 36.81 -14.43 -2.78
CA PRO A 16 36.48 -14.75 -1.40
C PRO A 16 34.96 -14.69 -1.17
N GLU A 17 34.44 -15.71 -0.47
CA GLU A 17 33.22 -15.60 0.32
C GLU A 17 33.34 -14.42 1.30
N ALA A 18 32.69 -13.31 0.98
CA ALA A 18 32.18 -12.30 1.93
C ALA A 18 31.55 -11.15 1.13
N LEU A 19 30.25 -11.23 0.88
CA LEU A 19 29.41 -10.06 0.55
C LEU A 19 27.93 -10.41 0.78
N ALA A 20 27.63 -10.83 2.01
CA ALA A 20 26.31 -10.69 2.60
C ALA A 20 26.29 -9.32 3.29
N ALA A 21 25.87 -8.28 2.55
CA ALA A 21 25.36 -7.00 3.02
C ALA A 21 25.30 -6.07 1.80
N ASN A 22 24.12 -5.92 1.21
CA ASN A 22 23.86 -4.83 0.28
C ASN A 22 22.38 -4.43 0.39
N VAL A 23 22.07 -3.70 1.46
CA VAL A 23 20.88 -2.86 1.56
C VAL A 23 21.41 -1.43 1.55
N HIS A 24 21.37 -0.79 0.39
CA HIS A 24 21.66 0.64 0.29
C HIS A 24 20.36 1.40 0.16
N SER A 25 19.67 1.52 1.30
CA SER A 25 18.73 2.60 1.58
C SER A 25 19.46 3.93 1.44
N ILE A 26 18.77 4.95 0.93
CA ILE A 26 19.26 6.32 1.02
C ILE A 26 19.49 6.65 2.51
N PRO A 27 20.72 6.98 2.95
CA PRO A 27 20.95 7.26 4.37
C PRO A 27 20.17 8.52 4.77
N TRP A 28 19.64 8.56 6.00
CA TRP A 28 19.00 9.74 6.62
C TRP A 28 19.73 11.06 6.34
N LEU A 29 21.06 11.01 6.17
CA LEU A 29 21.89 12.12 5.71
C LEU A 29 21.38 12.82 4.44
N ALA A 30 20.84 12.10 3.45
CA ALA A 30 20.29 12.71 2.25
C ALA A 30 18.92 13.37 2.49
N VAL A 31 18.13 12.85 3.44
CA VAL A 31 16.87 13.48 3.88
C VAL A 31 17.16 14.79 4.64
N LEU A 32 18.25 14.84 5.41
CA LEU A 32 18.75 16.08 6.02
C LEU A 32 19.32 17.09 5.02
N MET A 33 19.65 16.65 3.80
CA MET A 33 20.13 17.54 2.72
C MET A 33 18.99 18.17 1.91
N VAL A 34 17.74 17.75 2.13
CA VAL A 34 16.56 18.40 1.54
C VAL A 34 16.38 19.78 2.16
N ASP A 35 16.18 20.81 1.34
CA ASP A 35 15.82 22.15 1.83
C ASP A 35 14.33 22.18 2.20
N TRP A 36 14.01 21.62 3.37
CA TRP A 36 12.64 21.51 3.89
C TRP A 36 11.93 22.86 4.06
N GLN A 37 12.67 23.95 4.27
CA GLN A 37 12.09 25.29 4.37
C GLN A 37 11.59 25.81 3.01
N SER A 38 12.16 25.32 1.91
CA SER A 38 11.72 25.63 0.55
C SER A 38 10.51 24.79 0.11
N LEU A 39 10.29 23.64 0.75
CA LEU A 39 9.18 22.74 0.44
C LEU A 39 7.87 23.19 1.08
N ARG A 40 6.78 22.69 0.49
CA ARG A 40 5.43 22.83 1.04
C ARG A 40 4.90 21.48 1.49
N ASP A 41 4.25 21.49 2.64
CA ASP A 41 3.33 20.44 3.08
C ASP A 41 1.87 20.91 2.87
N ILE A 42 0.91 20.18 3.42
CA ILE A 42 -0.52 20.48 3.26
C ILE A 42 -0.93 21.81 3.92
N TYR A 43 -0.24 22.26 4.96
CA TYR A 43 -0.58 23.47 5.72
C TYR A 43 0.35 24.66 5.47
N GLY A 44 1.46 24.48 4.75
CA GLY A 44 2.40 25.56 4.45
C GLY A 44 3.84 25.08 4.40
N SER A 45 4.70 25.66 5.23
CA SER A 45 6.14 25.31 5.24
C SER A 45 6.39 23.93 5.82
N ALA A 46 7.20 23.12 5.13
CA ALA A 46 7.58 21.78 5.58
C ALA A 46 8.79 21.75 6.53
N GLY A 47 9.24 22.91 7.04
CA GLY A 47 10.46 23.02 7.86
C GLY A 47 10.46 22.20 9.15
N GLU A 48 9.29 21.77 9.64
CA GLU A 48 9.14 20.97 10.85
C GLU A 48 9.11 19.46 10.59
N ILE A 49 8.88 19.03 9.34
CA ILE A 49 8.77 17.61 8.96
C ILE A 49 9.98 16.78 9.39
N PRO A 50 11.25 17.24 9.27
CA PRO A 50 12.40 16.45 9.73
C PRO A 50 12.36 16.13 11.23
N GLY A 51 11.91 17.08 12.04
CA GLY A 51 11.79 16.89 13.49
C GLY A 51 10.69 15.89 13.83
N LEU A 52 9.56 15.94 13.11
CA LEU A 52 8.48 14.97 13.25
C LEU A 52 8.93 13.56 12.84
N LEU A 53 9.61 13.41 11.70
CA LEU A 53 10.14 12.11 11.26
C LEU A 53 11.13 11.49 12.25
N GLU A 54 11.98 12.31 12.89
CA GLU A 54 12.91 11.82 13.91
C GLU A 54 12.21 11.41 15.20
N ALA A 55 11.23 12.20 15.65
CA ALA A 55 10.40 11.84 16.80
C ALA A 55 9.61 10.54 16.54
N ALA A 56 9.09 10.38 15.32
CA ALA A 56 8.38 9.19 14.88
C ALA A 56 9.31 7.95 14.80
N ALA A 57 10.56 8.13 14.37
CA ALA A 57 11.59 7.09 14.39
C ALA A 57 11.95 6.61 15.81
N SER A 58 11.59 7.36 16.86
CA SER A 58 11.75 6.97 18.26
C SER A 58 10.49 6.33 18.87
N SER A 59 9.35 6.29 18.14
CA SER A 59 8.08 5.74 18.60
C SER A 59 7.62 4.55 17.74
N THR A 60 7.30 3.43 18.38
CA THR A 60 6.63 2.27 17.75
C THR A 60 5.14 2.23 18.03
N GLN A 61 4.59 3.19 18.77
CA GLN A 61 3.15 3.26 19.07
C GLN A 61 2.42 3.89 17.89
N TRP A 62 1.43 3.18 17.36
CA TRP A 62 0.56 3.63 16.28
C TRP A 62 -0.11 4.97 16.63
N GLU A 63 -0.67 5.07 17.83
CA GLU A 63 -1.45 6.20 18.31
C GLU A 63 -0.59 7.36 18.85
N ALA A 64 0.73 7.32 18.64
CA ALA A 64 1.59 8.40 19.06
C ALA A 64 1.21 9.69 18.29
N PRO A 65 1.01 10.83 18.98
CA PRO A 65 0.56 12.08 18.34
C PRO A 65 1.43 12.53 17.15
N VAL A 66 2.72 12.17 17.14
CA VAL A 66 3.63 12.46 16.03
C VAL A 66 3.19 11.83 14.70
N TRP A 67 2.55 10.66 14.73
CA TRP A 67 2.04 10.01 13.52
C TRP A 67 0.79 10.71 12.99
N GLU A 68 -0.09 11.18 13.88
CA GLU A 68 -1.22 12.05 13.51
C GLU A 68 -0.72 13.33 12.84
N ASP A 69 0.27 14.01 13.43
CA ASP A 69 0.86 15.23 12.86
C ASP A 69 1.50 14.97 11.48
N LEU A 70 2.22 13.84 11.33
CA LEU A 70 2.80 13.45 10.04
C LEU A 70 1.73 13.12 9.00
N TRP A 71 0.68 12.41 9.41
CA TRP A 71 -0.44 12.06 8.54
C TRP A 71 -1.08 13.33 8.01
N GLN A 72 -1.59 14.20 8.88
CA GLN A 72 -2.27 15.44 8.47
C GLN A 72 -1.43 16.35 7.56
N ARG A 73 -0.09 16.35 7.72
CA ARG A 73 0.81 17.21 6.94
C ARG A 73 1.29 16.58 5.63
N LEU A 74 1.49 15.27 5.59
CA LEU A 74 2.04 14.56 4.43
C LEU A 74 0.97 13.86 3.60
N TYR A 75 -0.20 13.57 4.17
CA TYR A 75 -1.31 12.93 3.48
C TYR A 75 -2.66 13.27 4.15
N HIS A 76 -3.49 14.06 3.47
CA HIS A 76 -4.80 14.41 4.01
C HIS A 76 -5.89 14.21 2.95
N GLN A 77 -6.81 13.28 3.22
CA GLN A 77 -7.97 13.00 2.34
C GLN A 77 -7.57 12.73 0.88
N GLY A 78 -6.49 11.98 0.68
CA GLY A 78 -5.96 11.68 -0.66
C GLY A 78 -4.97 12.71 -1.19
N SER A 79 -4.92 13.93 -0.65
CA SER A 79 -4.00 14.97 -1.11
C SER A 79 -2.59 14.79 -0.59
N VAL A 80 -1.61 15.05 -1.45
CA VAL A 80 -0.17 15.05 -1.13
C VAL A 80 0.50 16.36 -1.57
N ALA A 81 1.69 16.61 -1.04
CA ALA A 81 2.48 17.81 -1.29
C ALA A 81 3.94 17.44 -1.57
N PRO A 82 4.78 18.38 -2.06
CA PRO A 82 6.21 18.11 -2.28
C PRO A 82 6.94 17.50 -1.07
N ALA A 83 6.56 17.89 0.16
CA ALA A 83 7.10 17.33 1.39
C ALA A 83 6.75 15.84 1.59
N SER A 84 5.58 15.40 1.10
CA SER A 84 5.12 14.00 1.17
C SER A 84 6.11 13.09 0.45
N TYR A 85 6.48 13.45 -0.77
CA TYR A 85 7.44 12.67 -1.55
C TYR A 85 8.84 12.72 -0.94
N ALA A 86 9.28 13.89 -0.47
CA ALA A 86 10.59 14.04 0.18
C ALA A 86 10.73 13.20 1.47
N ALA A 87 9.61 12.85 2.12
CA ALA A 87 9.59 12.02 3.32
C ALA A 87 9.70 10.51 3.03
N LEU A 88 9.39 10.05 1.81
CA LEU A 88 9.32 8.62 1.45
C LEU A 88 10.58 7.82 1.84
N PRO A 89 11.82 8.29 1.59
CA PRO A 89 13.01 7.52 1.97
C PRO A 89 13.11 7.30 3.49
N ARG A 90 12.74 8.30 4.30
CA ARG A 90 12.78 8.14 5.76
C ARG A 90 11.66 7.24 6.27
N LEU A 91 10.46 7.34 5.71
CA LEU A 91 9.36 6.44 6.05
C LEU A 91 9.73 4.99 5.73
N ALA A 92 10.32 4.74 4.56
CA ALA A 92 10.81 3.41 4.17
C ALA A 92 11.88 2.88 5.12
N GLN A 93 12.83 3.74 5.52
CA GLN A 93 13.85 3.36 6.50
C GLN A 93 13.24 2.97 7.85
N ILE A 94 12.32 3.78 8.38
CA ILE A 94 11.66 3.52 9.67
C ILE A 94 10.92 2.16 9.63
N ALA A 95 10.18 1.88 8.55
CA ALA A 95 9.46 0.62 8.38
C ALA A 95 10.41 -0.58 8.31
N SER A 96 11.51 -0.43 7.56
CA SER A 96 12.51 -1.49 7.37
C SER A 96 13.30 -1.82 8.64
N GLU A 97 13.49 -0.84 9.53
CA GLU A 97 14.13 -1.02 10.84
C GLU A 97 13.20 -1.70 11.86
N ARG A 98 11.92 -1.92 11.51
CA ARG A 98 10.86 -2.42 12.40
C ARG A 98 10.01 -3.53 11.74
N PRO A 99 10.61 -4.61 11.22
CA PRO A 99 9.87 -5.65 10.52
C PRO A 99 8.79 -6.30 11.40
N ASP A 100 9.05 -6.44 12.70
CA ASP A 100 8.17 -7.14 13.66
C ASP A 100 7.03 -6.26 14.24
N VAL A 101 6.88 -5.01 13.79
CA VAL A 101 5.74 -4.15 14.17
C VAL A 101 4.56 -4.48 13.25
N ALA A 102 3.53 -5.16 13.76
CA ALA A 102 2.39 -5.60 12.97
C ALA A 102 1.69 -4.44 12.23
N ILE A 103 1.36 -3.37 12.96
CA ILE A 103 0.71 -2.16 12.43
C ILE A 103 1.72 -1.02 12.46
N ASP A 104 2.32 -0.73 11.31
CA ASP A 104 3.43 0.22 11.19
C ASP A 104 3.02 1.52 10.47
N PRO A 105 2.84 2.64 11.21
CA PRO A 105 2.38 3.91 10.65
C PRO A 105 3.31 4.50 9.60
N SER A 106 4.61 4.18 9.65
CA SER A 106 5.53 4.62 8.61
C SER A 106 5.26 3.94 7.27
N LEU A 107 4.93 2.64 7.31
CA LEU A 107 4.65 1.85 6.12
C LEU A 107 3.31 2.24 5.51
N PHE A 108 2.26 2.40 6.32
CA PHE A 108 0.95 2.82 5.80
C PHE A 108 1.03 4.22 5.21
N LEU A 109 1.68 5.18 5.89
CA LEU A 109 1.82 6.53 5.34
C LEU A 109 2.62 6.52 4.03
N PHE A 110 3.68 5.71 3.92
CA PHE A 110 4.40 5.51 2.67
C PHE A 110 3.46 5.00 1.57
N ALA A 111 2.69 3.94 1.85
CA ALA A 111 1.73 3.34 0.93
C ALA A 111 0.64 4.34 0.47
N SER A 112 0.10 5.15 1.38
CA SER A 112 -0.89 6.18 1.07
C SER A 112 -0.33 7.26 0.15
N ILE A 113 0.90 7.71 0.39
CA ILE A 113 1.55 8.74 -0.44
C ILE A 113 1.80 8.22 -1.86
N ILE A 114 2.33 7.01 -2.02
CA ILE A 114 2.62 6.44 -3.36
C ILE A 114 1.37 5.96 -4.12
N SER A 115 0.20 5.96 -3.47
CA SER A 115 -1.10 5.61 -4.06
C SER A 115 -1.96 6.82 -4.37
N SER A 116 -1.58 8.00 -3.89
CA SER A 116 -2.27 9.26 -4.17
C SER A 116 -2.16 9.63 -5.65
N ILE A 117 -3.29 10.06 -6.21
CA ILE A 117 -3.39 10.62 -7.56
C ILE A 117 -3.55 12.16 -7.54
N ASP A 118 -3.58 12.75 -6.35
CA ASP A 118 -3.83 14.18 -6.15
C ASP A 118 -2.53 14.93 -5.84
N GLY A 119 -1.82 15.31 -6.89
CA GLY A 119 -0.68 16.20 -6.83
C GLY A 119 0.36 15.97 -7.93
N PRO A 120 1.13 16.98 -8.35
CA PRO A 120 2.31 16.76 -9.17
C PRO A 120 3.49 16.23 -8.33
N PRO A 121 4.42 15.44 -8.91
CA PRO A 121 4.37 14.87 -10.25
C PRO A 121 3.39 13.70 -10.35
N GLU A 122 3.10 13.24 -11.57
CA GLU A 122 2.24 12.07 -11.77
C GLU A 122 2.76 10.86 -10.98
N ILE A 123 1.82 10.06 -10.45
CA ILE A 123 2.12 8.89 -9.61
C ILE A 123 3.16 7.95 -10.25
N ALA A 124 3.12 7.74 -11.56
CA ALA A 124 4.11 6.91 -12.27
C ALA A 124 5.55 7.45 -12.10
N THR A 125 5.74 8.77 -12.15
CA THR A 125 7.04 9.41 -11.92
C THR A 125 7.50 9.24 -10.47
N VAL A 126 6.59 9.35 -9.51
CA VAL A 126 6.90 9.12 -8.09
C VAL A 126 7.39 7.68 -7.89
N ARG A 127 6.68 6.71 -8.45
CA ARG A 127 7.04 5.29 -8.33
C ARG A 127 8.38 4.97 -8.99
N GLU A 128 8.68 5.56 -10.14
CA GLU A 128 10.00 5.41 -10.78
C GLU A 128 11.12 6.01 -9.92
N LEU A 129 10.88 7.17 -9.32
CA LEU A 129 11.87 7.85 -8.47
C LEU A 129 12.19 7.06 -7.19
N TYR A 130 11.18 6.42 -6.60
CA TYR A 130 11.30 5.67 -5.34
C TYR A 130 11.19 4.15 -5.53
N ALA A 131 11.55 3.64 -6.71
CA ALA A 131 11.43 2.23 -7.05
C ALA A 131 12.25 1.31 -6.11
N THR A 132 13.39 1.80 -5.62
CA THR A 132 14.24 1.06 -4.67
C THR A 132 13.55 0.90 -3.33
N GLU A 133 13.05 2.00 -2.76
CA GLU A 133 12.31 2.00 -1.50
C GLU A 133 11.05 1.13 -1.58
N ILE A 134 10.32 1.22 -2.70
CA ILE A 134 9.16 0.36 -2.94
C ILE A 134 9.58 -1.12 -2.94
N ALA A 135 10.63 -1.48 -3.68
CA ALA A 135 11.10 -2.86 -3.76
C ALA A 135 11.58 -3.41 -2.40
N ASP A 136 12.26 -2.58 -1.60
CA ASP A 136 12.72 -2.95 -0.25
C ASP A 136 11.55 -3.17 0.72
N LEU A 137 10.44 -2.44 0.55
CA LEU A 137 9.26 -2.54 1.43
C LEU A 137 8.30 -3.66 1.07
N VAL A 138 8.30 -4.19 -0.17
CA VAL A 138 7.45 -5.33 -0.57
C VAL A 138 7.58 -6.52 0.39
N PRO A 139 8.79 -7.06 0.68
CA PRO A 139 8.92 -8.18 1.62
C PRO A 139 8.57 -7.80 3.06
N VAL A 140 8.73 -6.53 3.45
CA VAL A 140 8.33 -6.05 4.78
C VAL A 140 6.81 -6.06 4.91
N ALA A 141 6.08 -5.59 3.89
CA ALA A 141 4.62 -5.58 3.88
C ALA A 141 4.03 -7.00 3.83
N ASP A 142 4.62 -7.88 3.02
CA ASP A 142 4.25 -9.31 2.95
C ASP A 142 4.41 -9.98 4.33
N HIS A 143 5.55 -9.76 5.01
CA HIS A 143 5.76 -10.30 6.35
C HIS A 143 4.75 -9.80 7.39
N LYS A 144 4.30 -8.54 7.29
CA LYS A 144 3.30 -8.01 8.24
C LYS A 144 1.96 -8.74 8.16
N LEU A 145 1.63 -9.38 7.04
CA LEU A 145 0.45 -10.26 6.95
C LEU A 145 0.53 -11.47 7.90
N ASP A 146 1.73 -11.92 8.29
CA ASP A 146 1.89 -12.98 9.30
C ASP A 146 1.65 -12.49 10.74
N LEU A 147 1.72 -11.17 10.96
CA LEU A 147 1.70 -10.57 12.29
C LEU A 147 0.31 -10.08 12.72
N VAL A 148 -0.58 -9.86 11.75
CA VAL A 148 -1.94 -9.37 11.97
C VAL A 148 -2.95 -10.51 12.00
N SER A 149 -4.08 -10.29 12.68
CA SER A 149 -5.15 -11.29 12.78
C SER A 149 -6.54 -10.68 12.89
N ASP A 150 -6.66 -9.43 13.32
CA ASP A 150 -7.92 -8.71 13.18
C ASP A 150 -8.21 -8.44 11.71
N ARG A 151 -9.48 -8.53 11.33
CA ARG A 151 -9.90 -8.37 9.94
C ARG A 151 -9.55 -7.00 9.38
N ALA A 152 -9.71 -5.93 10.15
CA ALA A 152 -9.36 -4.58 9.69
C ALA A 152 -7.85 -4.48 9.45
N ASP A 153 -7.05 -4.98 10.39
CA ASP A 153 -5.59 -5.02 10.30
C ASP A 153 -5.09 -5.78 9.06
N VAL A 154 -5.72 -6.92 8.74
CA VAL A 154 -5.42 -7.69 7.52
C VAL A 154 -5.75 -6.88 6.26
N VAL A 155 -6.89 -6.19 6.22
CA VAL A 155 -7.27 -5.35 5.08
C VAL A 155 -6.28 -4.20 4.88
N TYR A 156 -5.87 -3.53 5.96
CA TYR A 156 -4.83 -2.50 5.92
C TYR A 156 -3.51 -3.05 5.37
N ALA A 157 -3.05 -4.20 5.88
CA ALA A 157 -1.83 -4.84 5.40
C ALA A 157 -1.91 -5.22 3.91
N LEU A 158 -3.06 -5.72 3.45
CA LEU A 158 -3.31 -6.01 2.03
C LEU A 158 -3.30 -4.74 1.17
N GLN A 159 -3.92 -3.65 1.64
CA GLN A 159 -3.89 -2.38 0.91
C GLN A 159 -2.46 -1.83 0.78
N THR A 160 -1.63 -2.03 1.80
CA THR A 160 -0.20 -1.70 1.73
C THR A 160 0.51 -2.51 0.65
N VAL A 161 0.28 -3.82 0.59
CA VAL A 161 0.86 -4.65 -0.49
C VAL A 161 0.32 -4.22 -1.85
N ALA A 162 -0.99 -3.92 -1.96
CA ALA A 162 -1.60 -3.41 -3.19
C ALA A 162 -0.94 -2.11 -3.65
N ALA A 163 -0.66 -1.18 -2.74
CA ALA A 163 0.04 0.07 -3.02
C ALA A 163 1.48 -0.18 -3.50
N LEU A 164 2.24 -1.05 -2.83
CA LEU A 164 3.63 -1.34 -3.19
C LEU A 164 3.74 -2.11 -4.51
N GLU A 165 2.80 -3.00 -4.81
CA GLU A 165 2.76 -3.78 -6.05
C GLU A 165 1.97 -3.10 -7.20
N ASN A 166 1.43 -1.90 -6.96
CA ASN A 166 0.65 -1.12 -7.94
C ASN A 166 -0.60 -1.86 -8.45
N LEU A 167 -1.34 -2.51 -7.54
CA LEU A 167 -2.54 -3.30 -7.82
C LEU A 167 -3.78 -2.40 -7.86
N SER A 168 -3.88 -1.57 -8.91
CA SER A 168 -5.06 -0.73 -9.14
C SER A 168 -6.31 -1.56 -9.47
N PRO A 169 -7.52 -1.17 -9.01
CA PRO A 169 -7.82 0.01 -8.17
C PRO A 169 -7.59 -0.19 -6.67
N TRP A 170 -7.28 -1.42 -6.25
CA TRP A 170 -7.29 -1.88 -4.85
C TRP A 170 -6.30 -1.20 -3.92
N GLN A 171 -5.26 -0.55 -4.45
CA GLN A 171 -4.36 0.32 -3.66
C GLN A 171 -5.05 1.50 -2.96
N ARG A 172 -6.29 1.84 -3.33
CA ARG A 172 -7.11 2.91 -2.71
C ARG A 172 -8.47 2.44 -2.22
N TRP A 173 -8.93 1.30 -2.74
CA TRP A 173 -10.33 0.86 -2.67
C TRP A 173 -10.54 -0.42 -1.85
N LEU A 174 -9.53 -0.89 -1.10
CA LEU A 174 -9.69 -1.97 -0.12
C LEU A 174 -10.17 -1.44 1.24
N GLU A 175 -9.72 -0.24 1.63
CA GLU A 175 -10.03 0.49 2.86
C GLU A 175 -11.41 1.17 2.85
N GLY A 176 -12.45 0.49 2.36
CA GLY A 176 -13.70 0.60 3.12
C GLY A 176 -13.43 -0.23 4.37
N PRO A 177 -13.18 0.36 5.56
CA PRO A 177 -13.02 -0.47 6.75
C PRO A 177 -14.20 -1.43 6.82
N PRO A 178 -14.06 -2.59 7.48
CA PRO A 178 -15.08 -3.64 7.47
C PRO A 178 -16.49 -3.22 7.95
N ASN A 179 -16.67 -1.95 8.36
CA ASN A 179 -17.88 -1.29 8.81
C ASN A 179 -18.20 0.05 8.10
N GLU A 180 -17.47 0.45 7.05
CA GLU A 180 -17.83 1.64 6.24
C GLU A 180 -18.33 1.22 4.86
N GLU A 181 -19.22 2.04 4.34
CA GLU A 181 -19.85 1.89 3.04
C GLU A 181 -18.81 2.02 1.92
N VAL A 182 -18.79 1.08 0.97
CA VAL A 182 -18.02 1.27 -0.26
C VAL A 182 -18.91 2.01 -1.24
N GLU A 183 -18.59 3.27 -1.49
CA GLU A 183 -19.30 4.11 -2.46
C GLU A 183 -18.76 3.91 -3.88
N LEU A 184 -19.61 3.53 -4.81
CA LEU A 184 -19.29 3.30 -6.21
C LEU A 184 -20.12 4.24 -7.09
N GLU A 185 -19.63 4.56 -8.28
CA GLU A 185 -20.44 5.20 -9.32
C GLU A 185 -20.85 4.16 -10.36
N CYS A 186 -22.15 4.03 -10.64
CA CYS A 186 -22.62 3.10 -11.66
C CYS A 186 -22.14 3.54 -13.05
N PRO A 187 -21.34 2.73 -13.78
CA PRO A 187 -20.77 3.14 -15.07
C PRO A 187 -21.80 3.30 -16.19
N SER A 188 -23.04 2.87 -15.98
CA SER A 188 -24.12 2.99 -16.98
C SER A 188 -25.00 4.22 -16.79
N CYS A 189 -25.32 4.60 -15.55
CA CYS A 189 -26.23 5.72 -15.28
C CYS A 189 -25.59 6.87 -14.48
N GLY A 190 -24.41 6.67 -13.90
CA GLY A 190 -23.70 7.67 -13.09
C GLY A 190 -24.25 7.83 -11.66
N ASP A 191 -25.23 7.01 -11.25
CA ASP A 191 -25.75 7.10 -9.88
C ASP A 191 -24.82 6.42 -8.88
N HIS A 192 -24.79 6.98 -7.68
CA HIS A 192 -24.07 6.42 -6.54
C HIS A 192 -24.70 5.09 -6.11
N VAL A 193 -23.85 4.10 -5.87
CA VAL A 193 -24.21 2.76 -5.40
C VAL A 193 -23.32 2.43 -4.20
N TYR A 194 -23.93 2.16 -3.07
CA TYR A 194 -23.25 1.84 -1.82
C TYR A 194 -23.24 0.33 -1.61
N LEU A 195 -22.10 -0.25 -1.23
CA LEU A 195 -22.02 -1.65 -0.82
C LEU A 195 -22.05 -1.76 0.70
N GLU A 196 -23.08 -2.44 1.19
CA GLU A 196 -23.41 -2.59 2.61
C GLU A 196 -23.36 -4.05 3.06
N LEU A 197 -22.88 -4.30 4.28
CA LEU A 197 -22.85 -5.65 4.85
C LEU A 197 -24.11 -5.91 5.69
N VAL A 198 -25.10 -6.58 5.11
CA VAL A 198 -26.38 -6.89 5.75
C VAL A 198 -26.45 -8.38 6.09
N GLY A 199 -26.45 -8.72 7.38
CA GLY A 199 -26.59 -10.12 7.83
C GLY A 199 -25.47 -11.06 7.33
N GLY A 200 -24.29 -10.52 7.00
CA GLY A 200 -23.15 -11.26 6.45
C GLY A 200 -23.12 -11.36 4.92
N GLU A 201 -24.10 -10.79 4.23
CA GLU A 201 -24.13 -10.66 2.77
C GLU A 201 -23.79 -9.22 2.35
N LEU A 202 -23.00 -9.08 1.28
CA LEU A 202 -22.70 -7.76 0.71
C LEU A 202 -23.83 -7.39 -0.26
N VAL A 203 -24.41 -6.21 -0.08
CA VAL A 203 -25.61 -5.76 -0.78
C VAL A 203 -25.34 -4.38 -1.39
N ALA A 204 -25.66 -4.21 -2.67
CA ALA A 204 -25.62 -2.93 -3.36
C ALA A 204 -26.94 -2.16 -3.16
N THR A 205 -26.89 -0.92 -2.70
CA THR A 205 -28.05 -0.05 -2.45
C THR A 205 -27.81 1.35 -3.03
N ILE A 206 -28.88 2.13 -3.22
CA ILE A 206 -28.80 3.58 -3.54
C ILE A 206 -28.94 4.46 -2.30
N ASP A 207 -29.35 3.85 -1.18
CA ASP A 207 -29.54 4.51 0.11
C ASP A 207 -28.89 3.60 1.18
N PRO A 208 -27.77 4.02 1.78
CA PRO A 208 -27.08 3.23 2.80
C PRO A 208 -27.89 3.12 4.11
N ASP A 209 -28.80 4.06 4.37
CA ASP A 209 -29.69 4.03 5.54
C ASP A 209 -30.92 3.10 5.32
N ASP A 210 -31.25 2.74 4.06
CA ASP A 210 -32.33 1.82 3.70
C ASP A 210 -31.91 0.75 2.68
N THR A 211 -31.49 -0.40 3.20
CA THR A 211 -31.09 -1.56 2.39
C THR A 211 -32.27 -2.46 1.96
N THR A 212 -33.53 -2.08 2.23
CA THR A 212 -34.72 -2.91 1.92
C THR A 212 -34.82 -3.28 0.44
N HIS A 213 -34.36 -2.39 -0.45
CA HIS A 213 -34.35 -2.58 -1.91
C HIS A 213 -32.97 -2.92 -2.47
N GLY A 214 -32.02 -3.23 -1.58
CA GLY A 214 -30.67 -3.58 -1.96
C GLY A 214 -30.60 -4.88 -2.75
N ARG A 215 -29.62 -4.99 -3.65
CA ARG A 215 -29.37 -6.16 -4.49
C ARG A 215 -28.12 -6.89 -4.03
N PRO A 216 -28.17 -8.22 -3.81
CA PRO A 216 -27.00 -8.95 -3.34
C PRO A 216 -25.87 -8.90 -4.37
N VAL A 217 -24.65 -8.62 -3.91
CA VAL A 217 -23.45 -8.66 -4.73
C VAL A 217 -23.11 -10.12 -5.04
N GLN A 218 -22.93 -10.43 -6.32
CA GLN A 218 -22.56 -11.78 -6.75
C GLN A 218 -21.05 -11.95 -6.58
N ALA A 219 -20.64 -12.77 -5.62
CA ALA A 219 -19.22 -13.08 -5.43
C ALA A 219 -18.58 -13.67 -6.69
N GLU A 220 -17.34 -13.26 -6.96
CA GLU A 220 -16.54 -13.87 -8.01
C GLU A 220 -15.99 -15.23 -7.57
N ARG A 221 -15.60 -16.05 -8.55
CA ARG A 221 -14.95 -17.33 -8.30
C ARG A 221 -13.43 -17.15 -8.28
N PRO A 222 -12.68 -17.78 -7.35
CA PRO A 222 -11.22 -17.68 -7.30
C PRO A 222 -10.54 -17.94 -8.65
N GLY A 223 -11.00 -18.94 -9.42
CA GLY A 223 -10.42 -19.28 -10.73
C GLY A 223 -10.71 -18.30 -11.87
N ASN A 224 -11.52 -17.26 -11.62
CA ASN A 224 -11.88 -16.24 -12.60
C ASN A 224 -11.31 -14.85 -12.26
N LEU A 225 -10.60 -14.72 -11.14
CA LEU A 225 -10.07 -13.43 -10.69
C LEU A 225 -9.04 -12.90 -11.70
N PRO A 226 -9.13 -11.60 -12.09
CA PRO A 226 -8.05 -10.94 -12.80
C PRO A 226 -6.78 -10.85 -11.93
N ALA A 227 -5.65 -10.49 -12.52
CA ALA A 227 -4.35 -10.60 -11.86
C ALA A 227 -4.23 -9.80 -10.53
N PRO A 228 -4.66 -8.53 -10.42
CA PRO A 228 -4.62 -7.79 -9.16
C PRO A 228 -5.43 -8.46 -8.04
N GLU A 229 -6.66 -8.86 -8.35
CA GLU A 229 -7.57 -9.52 -7.43
C GLU A 229 -7.06 -10.90 -7.02
N ALA A 230 -6.53 -11.67 -7.96
CA ALA A 230 -5.94 -12.97 -7.71
C ALA A 230 -4.75 -12.87 -6.76
N ARG A 231 -3.87 -11.86 -6.96
CA ARG A 231 -2.72 -11.61 -6.09
C ARG A 231 -3.15 -11.35 -4.64
N LEU A 232 -4.16 -10.50 -4.42
CA LEU A 232 -4.68 -10.20 -3.08
C LEU A 232 -5.37 -11.39 -2.44
N PHE A 233 -6.16 -12.14 -3.22
CA PHE A 233 -6.79 -13.37 -2.76
C PHE A 233 -5.74 -14.42 -2.34
N ASP A 234 -4.71 -14.63 -3.16
CA ASP A 234 -3.64 -15.59 -2.89
C ASP A 234 -2.85 -15.23 -1.64
N LEU A 235 -2.59 -13.93 -1.39
CA LEU A 235 -1.98 -13.44 -0.15
C LEU A 235 -2.82 -13.81 1.08
N CYS A 236 -4.13 -13.55 1.05
CA CYS A 236 -4.99 -13.95 2.15
C CYS A 236 -4.91 -15.46 2.41
N VAL A 237 -4.94 -16.27 1.36
CA VAL A 237 -4.89 -17.73 1.49
C VAL A 237 -3.52 -18.19 2.02
N SER A 238 -2.41 -17.62 1.53
CA SER A 238 -1.05 -18.03 1.94
C SER A 238 -0.74 -17.68 3.39
N HIS A 239 -1.25 -16.54 3.89
CA HIS A 239 -1.06 -16.08 5.26
C HIS A 239 -2.16 -16.57 6.23
N GLY A 240 -3.15 -17.35 5.75
CA GLY A 240 -4.16 -17.99 6.61
C GLY A 240 -5.41 -17.14 6.91
N HIS A 241 -5.61 -16.04 6.20
CA HIS A 241 -6.74 -15.10 6.35
C HIS A 241 -7.95 -15.49 5.49
N ALA A 242 -8.47 -16.71 5.71
CA ALA A 242 -9.53 -17.30 4.88
C ALA A 242 -10.87 -16.53 4.93
N ASP A 243 -11.16 -15.86 6.05
CA ASP A 243 -12.34 -15.01 6.21
C ASP A 243 -12.27 -13.75 5.34
N VAL A 244 -11.10 -13.09 5.32
CA VAL A 244 -10.83 -11.94 4.45
C VAL A 244 -10.81 -12.37 2.99
N ALA A 245 -10.21 -13.51 2.65
CA ALA A 245 -10.26 -14.07 1.30
C ALA A 245 -11.71 -14.25 0.80
N GLY A 246 -12.59 -14.77 1.65
CA GLY A 246 -14.01 -14.93 1.32
C GLY A 246 -14.75 -13.59 1.16
N TRP A 247 -14.36 -12.56 1.91
CA TRP A 247 -14.88 -11.20 1.72
C TRP A 247 -14.38 -10.57 0.42
N LEU A 248 -13.10 -10.72 0.08
CA LEU A 248 -12.53 -10.22 -1.18
C LEU A 248 -13.27 -10.76 -2.40
N LEU A 249 -13.66 -12.04 -2.40
CA LEU A 249 -14.47 -12.60 -3.51
C LEU A 249 -15.81 -11.88 -3.70
N ARG A 250 -16.43 -11.41 -2.61
CA ARG A 250 -17.65 -10.58 -2.70
C ARG A 250 -17.31 -9.19 -3.21
N LEU A 251 -16.26 -8.56 -2.68
CA LEU A 251 -15.83 -7.24 -3.10
C LEU A 251 -15.47 -7.19 -4.59
N PHE A 252 -14.73 -8.18 -5.09
CA PHE A 252 -14.31 -8.30 -6.50
C PHE A 252 -15.44 -8.75 -7.44
N GLY A 253 -16.62 -9.00 -6.87
CA GLY A 253 -17.78 -9.57 -7.54
C GLY A 253 -18.45 -8.66 -8.55
N ARG A 254 -19.63 -9.12 -8.99
CA ARG A 254 -20.54 -8.35 -9.85
C ARG A 254 -21.63 -7.68 -9.02
N VAL A 255 -21.83 -6.40 -9.32
CA VAL A 255 -22.84 -5.54 -8.75
C VAL A 255 -23.95 -5.35 -9.77
N THR A 256 -25.21 -5.43 -9.34
CA THR A 256 -26.37 -5.01 -10.12
C THR A 256 -26.83 -3.65 -9.58
N CYS A 257 -26.80 -2.61 -10.40
CA CYS A 257 -27.25 -1.27 -10.01
C CYS A 257 -28.72 -1.31 -9.53
N PRO A 258 -29.03 -0.84 -8.31
CA PRO A 258 -30.42 -0.83 -7.83
C PRO A 258 -31.34 0.11 -8.61
N HIS A 259 -30.78 1.15 -9.24
CA HIS A 259 -31.54 2.13 -10.02
C HIS A 259 -31.79 1.72 -11.47
N CYS A 260 -30.73 1.44 -12.26
CA CYS A 260 -30.84 1.15 -13.70
C CYS A 260 -30.72 -0.32 -14.08
N GLU A 261 -30.48 -1.21 -13.11
CA GLU A 261 -30.33 -2.67 -13.28
C GLU A 261 -29.15 -3.13 -14.13
N ALA A 262 -28.27 -2.22 -14.55
CA ALA A 262 -27.03 -2.59 -15.23
C ALA A 262 -26.12 -3.42 -14.31
N GLU A 263 -25.48 -4.44 -14.88
CA GLU A 263 -24.48 -5.25 -14.18
C GLU A 263 -23.07 -4.75 -14.51
N PHE A 264 -22.21 -4.67 -13.49
CA PHE A 264 -20.82 -4.28 -13.63
C PHE A 264 -19.94 -4.94 -12.56
N HIS A 265 -18.63 -4.97 -12.78
CA HIS A 265 -17.68 -5.41 -11.75
C HIS A 265 -17.32 -4.24 -10.84
N THR A 266 -17.17 -4.48 -9.54
CA THR A 266 -16.79 -3.43 -8.57
C THR A 266 -15.55 -2.67 -9.03
N ALA A 267 -14.51 -3.37 -9.49
CA ALA A 267 -13.28 -2.77 -9.99
C ALA A 267 -13.49 -1.73 -11.11
N SER A 268 -14.52 -1.92 -11.95
CA SER A 268 -14.82 -0.99 -13.06
C SER A 268 -15.51 0.30 -12.62
N ALA A 269 -16.02 0.33 -11.39
CA ALA A 269 -16.70 1.48 -10.78
C ALA A 269 -15.79 2.23 -9.78
N CYS A 270 -14.60 1.71 -9.49
CA CYS A 270 -13.58 2.37 -8.68
C CYS A 270 -12.78 3.34 -9.57
N ALA A 271 -13.03 4.64 -9.46
CA ALA A 271 -12.27 5.69 -10.15
C ALA A 271 -11.11 6.23 -9.28
#